data_AF-A0A444CJY6-F1
#
_entry.id   AF-A0A444CJY6-F1
#
_cell.length_a   1.000
_cell.length_b   1.000
_cell.length_c   1.000
_cell.angle_alpha   90.00
_cell.angle_beta   90.00
_cell.angle_gamma   90.00
#
_symmetry.space_group_name_H-M   'P 1'
#
loop_
_entity.id
_entity.type
_entity.pdbx_description
1 polymer ?
#
loop_
_entity_poly.entity_id
_entity_poly.type
_entity_poly.pdbx_seq_one_letter_code
_entity_poly.pdbx_strand_id
1 'polypeptide(L)' 'MSESYIDPCFKWVYFTLEEQAKVIVAPQSNNEMDTTKLKSEFRELLSIEDSLIKYVFESNTKVLSH' A
#
# COMPACT_ATOMS: atom_id res chain seq x y z
N MET A 1 -6.73 -3.97 -5.27
CA MET A 1 -6.41 -4.55 -3.93
C MET A 1 -7.58 -5.36 -3.40
N SER A 2 -7.64 -6.65 -3.73
CA SER A 2 -8.79 -7.51 -3.45
C SER A 2 -8.88 -7.91 -1.96
N GLU A 3 -10.11 -8.00 -1.46
CA GLU A 3 -10.49 -8.48 -0.12
C GLU A 3 -9.99 -9.90 0.19
N SER A 4 -9.42 -10.60 -0.79
CA SER A 4 -8.92 -11.97 -0.70
C SER A 4 -7.65 -12.12 0.13
N TYR A 5 -6.93 -11.03 0.38
CA TYR A 5 -5.61 -11.03 1.05
C TYR A 5 -5.59 -10.37 2.42
N ILE A 6 -6.68 -9.72 2.80
CA ILE A 6 -6.82 -8.94 4.03
C ILE A 6 -7.98 -9.55 4.80
N ASP A 7 -7.91 -9.54 6.14
CA ASP A 7 -9.00 -10.01 6.98
C ASP A 7 -10.33 -9.38 6.56
N PRO A 8 -11.34 -10.17 6.12
CA PRO A 8 -12.62 -9.64 5.67
C PRO A 8 -13.42 -8.95 6.78
N CYS A 9 -13.04 -9.17 8.04
CA CYS A 9 -13.60 -8.48 9.20
C CYS A 9 -12.86 -7.18 9.55
N PHE A 10 -11.75 -6.86 8.89
CA PHE A 10 -10.98 -5.64 9.15
C PHE A 10 -11.79 -4.40 8.78
N LYS A 11 -11.91 -3.46 9.72
CA LYS A 11 -12.59 -2.17 9.52
C LYS A 11 -11.64 -1.04 9.89
N TRP A 12 -11.50 -0.09 8.98
CA TRP A 12 -10.84 1.18 9.25
C TRP A 12 -11.83 2.32 9.08
N VAL A 13 -11.55 3.45 9.74
CA VAL A 13 -12.28 4.69 9.56
C VAL A 13 -11.37 5.69 8.89
N TYR A 14 -11.89 6.37 7.87
CA TYR A 14 -11.19 7.48 7.25
C TYR A 14 -11.35 8.74 8.11
N PHE A 15 -10.29 9.54 8.21
CA PHE A 15 -10.41 10.88 8.75
C PHE A 15 -11.02 11.83 7.73
N THR A 16 -11.83 12.77 8.20
CA THR A 16 -12.13 13.98 7.44
C THR A 16 -10.89 14.86 7.35
N LEU A 17 -10.82 15.73 6.33
CA LEU A 17 -9.68 16.65 6.17
C LEU A 17 -9.46 17.54 7.41
N GLU A 18 -10.55 17.91 8.10
CA GLU A 18 -10.49 18.72 9.34
C GLU A 18 -9.90 17.95 10.52
N GLU A 19 -10.21 16.65 10.66
CA GLU A 19 -9.62 15.79 11.69
C GLU A 19 -8.15 15.49 11.37
N GLN A 20 -7.85 15.23 10.10
CA GLN A 20 -6.48 15.02 9.63
C GLN A 20 -5.61 16.26 9.91
N ALA A 21 -6.12 17.46 9.67
CA ALA A 21 -5.39 18.71 9.95
C ALA A 21 -5.11 18.97 11.43
N LYS A 22 -5.93 18.44 12.35
CA LYS A 22 -5.72 18.57 13.81
C LYS A 22 -4.67 17.60 14.34
N VAL A 23 -4.53 16.43 13.72
CA VAL A 23 -3.61 15.36 14.16
C VAL A 23 -2.24 15.48 13.48
N ILE A 24 -2.19 15.99 12.25
CA ILE A 24 -0.95 16.17 11.50
C ILE A 24 -0.28 17.49 11.92
N VAL A 25 0.70 17.39 12.82
CA VAL A 25 1.49 18.54 13.33
C VAL A 25 2.32 19.22 12.23
N ALA A 26 2.65 18.51 11.15
CA ALA A 26 3.38 19.03 10.01
C ALA A 26 2.89 18.43 8.68
N PRO A 27 2.75 19.22 7.59
CA PRO A 27 2.27 18.74 6.29
C PRO A 27 3.08 17.52 5.78
N GLN A 28 2.38 16.51 5.29
CA GLN A 28 2.99 15.33 4.67
C GLN A 28 3.14 15.53 3.17
N SER A 29 4.24 15.02 2.59
CA SER A 29 4.46 15.06 1.15
C SER A 29 3.67 13.94 0.46
N ASN A 30 2.62 14.32 -0.25
CA ASN A 30 1.88 13.42 -1.14
C ASN A 30 2.33 13.74 -2.58
N ASN A 31 3.13 12.87 -3.17
CA ASN A 31 3.62 13.02 -4.55
C ASN A 31 3.59 11.67 -5.29
N GLU A 32 3.58 11.75 -6.61
CA GLU A 32 3.84 10.61 -7.50
C GLU A 32 5.24 10.81 -8.09
N MET A 33 6.08 9.77 -8.03
CA MET A 33 7.45 9.82 -8.54
C MET A 33 7.53 9.09 -9.88
N ASP A 34 8.13 9.75 -10.89
CA ASP A 34 8.39 9.10 -12.17
C ASP A 34 9.44 7.97 -12.00
N THR A 35 9.07 6.78 -12.46
CA THR A 35 9.87 5.56 -12.37
C THR A 35 10.45 5.12 -13.71
N THR A 36 10.31 5.92 -14.78
CA THR A 36 10.78 5.59 -16.15
C THR A 36 12.24 5.13 -16.20
N LYS A 37 13.15 5.90 -15.59
CA LYS A 37 14.58 5.56 -15.53
C LYS A 37 14.85 4.27 -14.74
N LEU A 38 14.11 4.02 -13.68
CA LEU A 38 14.30 2.81 -12.88
C LEU A 38 13.80 1.57 -13.65
N LYS A 39 12.66 1.69 -14.32
CA LYS A 39 12.08 0.62 -15.16
C LYS A 39 12.94 0.30 -16.38
N SER A 40 13.68 1.27 -16.93
CA SER A 40 14.58 1.02 -18.07
C SER A 40 15.77 0.14 -17.68
N GLU A 41 16.33 0.37 -16.49
CA GLU A 41 17.45 -0.42 -15.95
C GLU A 41 16.98 -1.77 -15.37
N PHE A 42 15.80 -1.80 -14.75
CA PHE A 42 15.23 -2.98 -14.11
C PHE A 42 13.87 -3.31 -14.72
N ARG A 43 13.88 -4.01 -15.87
CA ARG A 43 12.64 -4.35 -16.61
C ARG A 43 11.70 -5.28 -15.86
N GLU A 44 12.20 -6.01 -14.89
CA GLU A 44 11.44 -6.88 -13.99
C GLU A 44 10.82 -6.14 -12.79
N LEU A 45 11.02 -4.82 -12.70
CA LEU A 45 10.41 -4.00 -11.66
C LEU A 45 8.88 -4.08 -11.75
N LEU A 46 8.28 -4.64 -10.71
CA LEU A 46 6.85 -4.75 -10.57
C LEU A 46 6.21 -3.39 -10.26
N SER A 47 4.93 -3.25 -10.63
CA SER A 47 4.10 -2.15 -10.13
C SER A 47 3.94 -2.25 -8.61
N ILE A 48 3.56 -1.16 -7.96
CA ILE A 48 3.32 -1.18 -6.51
C ILE A 48 2.23 -2.19 -6.13
N GLU A 49 1.17 -2.35 -6.95
CA GLU A 49 0.11 -3.32 -6.71
C GLU A 49 0.62 -4.76 -6.78
N ASP A 50 1.31 -5.12 -7.86
CA ASP A 50 1.81 -6.49 -8.06
C ASP A 50 2.88 -6.85 -7.03
N SER A 51 3.73 -5.89 -6.67
CA SER A 51 4.76 -6.05 -5.64
C SER A 51 4.14 -6.31 -4.27
N LEU A 52 3.11 -5.54 -3.89
CA LEU A 52 2.38 -5.74 -2.64
C LEU A 52 1.69 -7.10 -2.60
N ILE A 53 1.07 -7.54 -3.70
CA ILE A 53 0.43 -8.87 -3.76
C ILE A 53 1.47 -9.97 -3.56
N LYS A 54 2.52 -9.99 -4.39
CA LYS A 54 3.52 -11.07 -4.41
C LYS A 54 4.35 -11.14 -3.13
N TYR A 55 4.85 -10.00 -2.65
CA TYR A 55 5.85 -10.00 -1.58
C TYR A 55 5.27 -9.74 -0.20
N VAL A 56 4.09 -9.12 -0.09
CA VAL A 56 3.48 -8.84 1.23
C VAL A 56 2.29 -9.77 1.46
N PHE A 57 1.29 -9.71 0.59
CA PHE A 57 0.03 -10.38 0.84
C PHE A 57 0.14 -11.90 0.73
N GLU A 58 0.61 -12.44 -0.40
CA GLU A 58 0.78 -13.90 -0.58
C GLU A 58 1.72 -14.54 0.46
N SER A 59 2.72 -13.79 0.92
CA SER A 59 3.65 -14.25 1.95
C SER A 59 2.98 -14.35 3.32
N ASN A 60 2.10 -13.39 3.66
CA ASN A 60 1.43 -13.32 4.95
C ASN A 60 0.15 -14.18 5.03
N THR A 61 -0.50 -14.52 3.91
CA THR A 61 -1.68 -15.40 3.91
C THR A 61 -1.39 -16.78 4.51
N LYS A 62 -0.15 -17.28 4.38
CA LYS A 62 0.30 -18.56 4.94
C LYS A 62 0.41 -18.55 6.47
N VAL A 63 0.50 -17.36 7.09
CA VAL A 63 0.64 -17.20 8.54
C VAL A 63 -0.74 -17.15 9.22
N LEU A 64 -1.78 -16.70 8.51
CA LEU A 64 -3.15 -16.58 9.01
C LEU A 64 -3.95 -17.90 9.01
N SER A 65 -3.40 -19.00 8.50
CA SER A 65 -4.07 -20.31 8.38
C SER A 65 -3.75 -21.29 9.52
N HIS A 66 -3.35 -20.81 10.70
CA HIS A 66 -3.06 -21.63 11.89
C HIS A 66 -3.86 -21.18 13.11
#